data_AF-A0A961LQN8-F1
#
_entry.id   AF-A0A961LQN8-F1
#
_cell.length_a   1.000
_cell.length_b   1.000
_cell.length_c   1.000
_cell.angle_alpha   90.00
_cell.angle_beta   90.00
_cell.angle_gamma   90.00
#
_symmetry.space_group_name_H-M   'P 1'
#
loop_
_entity.id
_entity.type
_entity.pdbx_description
1 polymer ?
#
loop_
_entity_poly.entity_id
_entity_poly.type
_entity_poly.pdbx_seq_one_letter_code
_entity_poly.pdbx_strand_id
1 'polypeptide(L)'
;MPCLVDANVLIDIAVRDPNWLDWSRQAMADHLDDGLIVNPIIFAEFSYRYEDPESAEYALDIEAITRENLPWESAFIAGAAFRVYRARGGTRASTLPDFFIGAHALVCGYRILTRDPSGYRTYFPEVELITPETSP
;
A
#
# COMPACT_ATOMS: atom_id res chain seq x y z
N MET A 1 11.84 -9.20 4.81
CA MET A 1 11.10 -8.25 5.69
C MET A 1 9.74 -8.02 5.07
N PRO A 2 8.63 -8.19 5.80
CA PRO A 2 7.30 -8.10 5.19
C PRO A 2 7.02 -6.75 4.54
N CYS A 3 6.15 -6.78 3.54
CA CYS A 3 5.83 -5.63 2.73
C CYS A 3 4.32 -5.43 2.63
N LEU A 4 3.86 -4.23 2.98
CA LEU A 4 2.52 -3.78 2.63
C LEU A 4 2.49 -3.43 1.14
N VAL A 5 1.63 -4.13 0.40
CA VAL A 5 1.43 -3.88 -1.03
C VAL A 5 0.36 -2.81 -1.20
N ASP A 6 0.73 -1.67 -1.76
CA ASP A 6 -0.20 -0.57 -2.00
C ASP A 6 -1.25 -0.95 -3.06
N ALA A 7 -2.43 -0.34 -3.00
CA ALA A 7 -3.55 -0.67 -3.87
C ALA A 7 -3.20 -0.40 -5.34
N ASN A 8 -2.37 0.60 -5.64
CA ASN A 8 -1.94 0.91 -7.00
C ASN A 8 -1.23 -0.28 -7.69
N VAL A 9 -0.34 -0.98 -6.98
CA VAL A 9 0.38 -2.15 -7.50
C VAL A 9 -0.56 -3.31 -7.80
N LEU A 10 -1.50 -3.57 -6.88
CA LEU A 10 -2.52 -4.61 -7.06
C LEU A 10 -3.46 -4.28 -8.23
N ILE A 11 -3.82 -3.00 -8.37
CA ILE A 11 -4.63 -2.48 -9.48
C ILE A 11 -3.93 -2.76 -10.81
N ASP A 12 -2.66 -2.39 -10.93
CA ASP A 12 -1.92 -2.51 -12.19
C ASP A 12 -1.95 -3.96 -12.72
N ILE A 13 -1.85 -4.93 -11.81
CA ILE A 13 -1.93 -6.36 -12.13
C ILE A 13 -3.35 -6.76 -12.53
N ALA A 14 -4.34 -6.37 -11.72
CA ALA A 14 -5.74 -6.71 -11.93
C ALA A 14 -6.29 -6.18 -13.26
N VAL A 15 -5.95 -4.94 -13.64
CA VAL A 15 -6.42 -4.32 -14.88
C VAL A 15 -5.48 -4.55 -16.06
N ARG A 16 -4.35 -5.22 -15.83
CA ARG A 16 -3.28 -5.42 -16.81
C ARG A 16 -2.81 -4.10 -17.41
N ASP A 17 -2.46 -3.14 -16.54
CA ASP A 17 -2.04 -1.80 -16.93
C ASP A 17 -0.85 -1.86 -17.91
N PRO A 18 -0.94 -1.25 -19.10
CA PRO A 18 0.08 -1.42 -20.14
C PRO A 18 1.44 -0.81 -19.79
N ASN A 19 1.52 0.07 -18.80
CA ASN A 19 2.76 0.72 -18.40
C ASN A 19 3.37 0.09 -17.13
N TRP A 20 2.52 -0.38 -16.22
CA TRP A 20 2.94 -0.79 -14.88
C TRP A 20 2.86 -2.29 -14.61
N LEU A 21 2.15 -3.06 -15.44
CA LEU A 21 1.95 -4.49 -15.22
C LEU A 21 3.24 -5.26 -14.99
N ASP A 22 4.24 -5.04 -15.85
CA ASP A 22 5.49 -5.81 -15.81
C ASP A 22 6.28 -5.50 -14.52
N TRP A 23 6.40 -4.22 -14.17
CA TRP A 23 7.06 -3.81 -12.94
C TRP A 23 6.31 -4.32 -11.69
N SER A 24 5.00 -4.10 -11.61
CA SER A 24 4.19 -4.50 -10.45
C SER A 24 4.22 -6.02 -10.22
N ARG A 25 4.18 -6.81 -11.30
CA ARG A 25 4.34 -8.28 -11.22
C ARG A 25 5.71 -8.69 -10.74
N GLN A 26 6.77 -8.10 -11.32
CA GLN A 26 8.13 -8.45 -10.96
C GLN A 26 8.42 -8.08 -9.51
N ALA A 27 8.04 -6.88 -9.07
CA ALA A 27 8.24 -6.42 -7.70
C ALA A 27 7.48 -7.29 -6.68
N MET A 28 6.26 -7.73 -6.99
CA MET A 28 5.56 -8.69 -6.12
C MET A 28 6.24 -10.06 -6.09
N ALA A 29 6.71 -10.56 -7.24
CA ALA A 29 7.40 -11.84 -7.31
C ALA A 29 8.72 -11.83 -6.51
N ASP A 30 9.50 -10.74 -6.62
CA ASP A 30 10.79 -10.59 -5.92
C ASP A 30 10.64 -10.51 -4.40
N HIS A 31 9.46 -10.16 -3.90
CA HIS A 31 9.16 -10.02 -2.47
C HIS A 31 8.13 -11.03 -1.95
N LEU A 32 7.82 -12.07 -2.73
CA LEU A 32 6.87 -13.10 -2.31
C LEU A 32 7.37 -13.84 -1.06
N ASP A 33 8.65 -14.24 -1.05
CA ASP A 33 9.30 -14.93 0.08
C ASP A 33 9.50 -14.01 1.31
N ASP A 34 9.48 -12.69 1.11
CA ASP A 34 9.60 -11.70 2.18
C ASP A 34 8.30 -11.54 2.98
N GLY A 35 7.17 -11.96 2.42
CA GLY A 35 5.82 -11.80 2.94
C GLY A 35 5.12 -10.56 2.39
N LEU A 36 4.09 -10.77 1.57
CA LEU A 36 3.21 -9.71 1.05
C LEU A 36 1.98 -9.57 1.93
N ILE A 37 1.67 -8.34 2.33
CA ILE A 37 0.60 -8.01 3.26
C ILE A 37 -0.33 -6.98 2.65
N VAL A 38 -1.63 -7.15 2.91
CA VAL A 38 -2.63 -6.10 2.72
C VAL A 38 -3.43 -5.90 4.00
N ASN A 39 -3.93 -4.68 4.18
CA ASN A 39 -4.80 -4.33 5.29
C ASN A 39 -6.21 -3.96 4.78
N PRO A 40 -7.22 -3.73 5.65
CA PRO A 40 -8.58 -3.44 5.23
C PRO A 40 -8.71 -2.18 4.35
N ILE A 41 -7.81 -1.21 4.50
CA ILE A 41 -7.82 0.03 3.72
C ILE A 41 -7.36 -0.25 2.28
N ILE A 42 -6.21 -0.92 2.13
CA ILE A 42 -5.71 -1.36 0.83
C ILE A 42 -6.74 -2.26 0.14
N PHE A 43 -7.31 -3.22 0.88
CA PHE A 43 -8.31 -4.12 0.32
C PHE A 43 -9.56 -3.37 -0.12
N ALA A 44 -10.04 -2.38 0.64
CA ALA A 44 -11.21 -1.58 0.26
C ALA A 44 -10.97 -0.76 -1.03
N GLU A 45 -9.79 -0.17 -1.19
CA GLU A 45 -9.42 0.55 -2.41
C GLU A 45 -9.28 -0.39 -3.61
N PHE A 46 -8.69 -1.57 -3.38
CA PHE A 46 -8.61 -2.62 -4.39
C PHE A 46 -10.01 -3.14 -4.77
N SER A 47 -10.88 -3.41 -3.79
CA SER A 47 -12.17 -4.06 -4.02
C SER A 47 -13.19 -3.15 -4.71
N TYR A 48 -12.98 -1.83 -4.72
CA TYR A 48 -13.91 -0.85 -5.31
C TYR A 48 -14.31 -1.14 -6.77
N ARG A 49 -13.46 -1.84 -7.53
CA ARG A 49 -13.73 -2.19 -8.94
C ARG A 49 -14.51 -3.49 -9.16
N TYR A 50 -14.83 -4.21 -8.10
CA TYR A 50 -15.53 -5.49 -8.16
C TYR A 50 -16.95 -5.34 -7.62
N GLU A 51 -17.88 -6.08 -8.20
CA GLU A 51 -19.30 -6.04 -7.80
C GLU A 51 -19.57 -6.89 -6.55
N ASP A 52 -18.72 -7.88 -6.29
CA ASP A 52 -18.84 -8.82 -5.19
C ASP A 52 -17.48 -9.12 -4.51
N PRO A 53 -17.47 -9.51 -3.23
CA PRO A 53 -16.25 -9.81 -2.49
C PRO A 53 -15.47 -11.01 -3.02
N GLU A 54 -16.14 -12.02 -3.58
CA GLU A 54 -15.52 -13.28 -4.01
C GLU A 54 -14.63 -13.02 -5.24
N SER A 55 -15.10 -12.18 -6.18
CA SER A 55 -14.34 -11.71 -7.34
C SER A 55 -13.10 -10.90 -6.93
N ALA A 56 -13.22 -10.04 -5.92
CA ALA A 56 -12.09 -9.26 -5.40
C ALA A 56 -11.06 -10.17 -4.72
N GLU A 57 -11.50 -11.08 -3.86
CA GLU A 57 -10.61 -12.04 -3.19
C GLU A 57 -9.90 -12.95 -4.20
N TYR A 58 -10.62 -13.45 -5.21
CA TYR A 58 -10.03 -14.26 -6.29
C TYR A 58 -8.96 -13.48 -7.07
N ALA A 59 -9.22 -12.21 -7.40
CA ALA A 59 -8.28 -11.38 -8.15
C ALA A 59 -7.03 -10.98 -7.33
N LEU A 60 -7.15 -10.92 -6.01
CA LEU A 60 -6.04 -10.61 -5.10
C LEU A 60 -5.07 -11.79 -4.93
N ASP A 61 -5.53 -13.02 -5.20
CA ASP A 61 -4.81 -14.26 -4.88
C ASP A 61 -4.50 -14.38 -3.38
N ILE A 62 -5.55 -14.64 -2.58
CA ILE A 62 -5.46 -14.65 -1.11
C ILE A 62 -4.46 -15.67 -0.53
N GLU A 63 -4.06 -16.66 -1.33
CA GLU A 63 -3.10 -17.68 -0.88
C GLU A 63 -1.66 -17.14 -0.87
N ALA A 64 -1.37 -16.15 -1.73
CA ALA A 64 -0.06 -15.50 -1.82
C ALA A 64 0.07 -14.26 -0.91
N ILE A 65 -1.04 -13.66 -0.50
CA ILE A 65 -1.07 -12.39 0.23
C ILE A 65 -1.70 -12.55 1.61
N THR A 66 -0.96 -12.19 2.65
CA THR A 66 -1.46 -12.19 4.03
C THR A 66 -2.35 -10.99 4.29
N ARG A 67 -3.50 -11.22 4.94
CA ARG A 67 -4.40 -10.15 5.39
C ARG A 67 -4.12 -9.84 6.86
N GLU A 68 -3.82 -8.58 7.16
CA GLU A 68 -3.65 -8.10 8.53
C GLU A 68 -4.64 -6.99 8.85
N ASN A 69 -5.17 -6.99 10.08
CA ASN A 69 -5.91 -5.83 10.56
C ASN A 69 -4.97 -4.63 10.74
N LEU A 70 -5.52 -3.43 10.66
CA LEU A 70 -4.77 -2.22 11.00
C LEU A 70 -4.46 -2.22 12.51
N PRO A 71 -3.18 -2.14 12.93
CA PRO A 71 -2.84 -1.97 14.34
C PRO A 71 -3.50 -0.73 14.91
N TRP A 72 -3.97 -0.80 16.16
CA TRP A 72 -4.67 0.32 16.78
C TRP A 72 -3.74 1.54 16.94
N GLU A 73 -2.47 1.29 17.22
CA GLU A 73 -1.40 2.27 17.37
C GLU A 73 -1.20 3.10 16.09
N SER A 74 -1.44 2.51 14.92
CA SER A 74 -1.32 3.19 13.63
C SER A 74 -2.29 4.35 13.50
N ALA A 75 -3.44 4.33 14.19
CA ALA A 75 -4.45 5.39 14.08
C ALA A 75 -3.95 6.73 14.61
N PHE A 76 -3.23 6.74 15.72
CA PHE A 76 -2.70 7.99 16.28
C PHE A 76 -1.58 8.55 15.41
N ILE A 77 -0.68 7.68 14.93
CA ILE A 77 0.44 8.06 14.06
C ILE A 77 -0.08 8.62 12.72
N ALA A 78 -1.06 7.96 12.11
CA ALA A 78 -1.73 8.45 10.91
C ALA A 78 -2.36 9.83 11.13
N GLY A 79 -3.08 10.01 12.25
CA GLY A 79 -3.68 11.30 12.60
C GLY A 79 -2.66 12.42 12.84
N ALA A 80 -1.50 12.10 13.43
CA ALA A 80 -0.41 13.04 13.61
C ALA A 80 0.20 13.47 12.26
N ALA A 81 0.50 12.52 11.38
CA ALA A 81 0.99 12.79 10.03
C ALA A 81 -0.02 13.60 9.20
N PHE A 82 -1.30 13.24 9.25
CA PHE A 82 -2.38 13.97 8.58
C PHE A 82 -2.52 15.42 9.07
N ARG A 83 -2.33 15.66 10.38
CA ARG A 83 -2.32 17.02 10.93
C ARG A 83 -1.20 17.87 10.33
N VAL A 84 0.00 17.31 10.19
CA VAL A 84 1.13 17.98 9.55
C VAL A 84 0.84 18.26 8.07
N TYR A 85 0.27 17.29 7.35
CA TYR A 85 -0.19 17.48 5.96
C TYR A 85 -1.15 18.67 5.83
N ARG A 86 -2.20 18.71 6.65
CA ARG A 86 -3.20 19.78 6.64
C ARG A 86 -2.60 21.14 6.98
N ALA A 87 -1.67 21.21 7.94
CA ALA A 87 -0.98 22.43 8.30
C ALA A 87 -0.11 22.99 7.15
N ARG A 88 0.41 22.13 6.27
CA ARG A 88 1.22 22.50 5.09
C ARG A 88 0.37 22.88 3.86
N GLY A 89 -0.93 23.08 4.02
CA GLY A 89 -1.82 23.42 2.90
C GLY A 89 -2.23 22.21 2.06
N GLY A 90 -2.17 21.00 2.63
CA GLY A 90 -2.57 19.76 1.97
C GLY A 90 -3.91 19.88 1.22
N THR A 91 -3.86 19.60 -0.08
CA THR A 91 -5.02 19.59 -0.97
C THR A 91 -5.85 18.32 -0.76
N ARG A 92 -6.70 17.90 -1.72
CA ARG A 92 -7.35 16.57 -1.67
C ARG A 92 -6.47 15.43 -2.20
N ALA A 93 -5.24 15.73 -2.63
CA ALA A 93 -4.40 14.80 -3.37
C ALA A 93 -3.76 13.70 -2.51
N SER A 94 -3.55 13.92 -1.20
CA SER A 94 -3.18 12.85 -0.27
C SER A 94 -4.40 12.50 0.56
N THR A 95 -4.81 11.25 0.48
CA THR A 95 -6.02 10.79 1.14
C THR A 95 -5.69 10.32 2.56
N LEU A 96 -6.65 10.37 3.48
CA LEU A 96 -6.48 9.82 4.84
C LEU A 96 -6.01 8.33 4.84
N PRO A 97 -6.48 7.47 3.91
CA PRO A 97 -5.94 6.13 3.67
C PRO A 97 -4.41 6.00 3.64
N ASP A 98 -3.71 6.81 2.84
CA ASP A 98 -2.24 6.75 2.69
C ASP A 98 -1.52 6.88 4.04
N PHE A 99 -2.05 7.74 4.93
CA PHE A 99 -1.48 7.94 6.26
C PHE A 99 -1.66 6.71 7.15
N PHE A 100 -2.75 5.97 7.00
CA PHE A 100 -2.93 4.72 7.73
C PHE A 100 -2.03 3.61 7.20
N ILE A 101 -1.82 3.53 5.88
CA ILE A 101 -0.89 2.56 5.28
C ILE A 101 0.53 2.84 5.74
N GLY A 102 0.98 4.11 5.66
CA GLY A 102 2.28 4.55 6.16
C GLY A 102 2.48 4.28 7.65
N ALA A 103 1.46 4.57 8.46
CA ALA A 103 1.51 4.31 9.89
C ALA A 103 1.49 2.82 10.25
N HIS A 104 0.81 1.98 9.46
CA HIS A 104 0.87 0.53 9.63
C HIS A 104 2.30 0.05 9.38
N ALA A 105 2.89 0.42 8.25
CA ALA A 105 4.26 0.03 7.92
C ALA A 105 5.26 0.46 9.01
N LEU A 106 5.14 1.69 9.51
CA LEU A 106 6.01 2.20 10.56
C LEU A 106 5.85 1.42 11.88
N VAL A 107 4.61 1.13 12.30
CA VAL A 107 4.35 0.41 13.56
C VAL A 107 4.89 -1.02 13.53
N CYS A 108 4.72 -1.71 12.41
CA CYS A 108 5.12 -3.10 12.26
C CYS A 108 6.56 -3.29 11.78
N GLY A 109 7.26 -2.21 11.41
CA GLY A 109 8.60 -2.28 10.81
C GLY A 109 8.59 -2.95 9.44
N TYR A 110 7.55 -2.69 8.65
CA TYR A 110 7.39 -3.25 7.29
C TYR A 110 7.87 -2.26 6.23
N ARG A 111 8.08 -2.79 5.03
CA ARG A 111 8.28 -1.99 3.82
C ARG A 111 6.94 -1.67 3.16
N ILE A 112 6.92 -0.67 2.28
CA ILE A 112 5.78 -0.42 1.39
C ILE A 112 6.20 -0.61 -0.07
N LEU A 113 5.48 -1.43 -0.80
CA LEU A 113 5.59 -1.58 -2.24
C LEU A 113 4.55 -0.70 -2.92
N THR A 114 5.01 0.34 -3.63
CA THR A 114 4.12 1.35 -4.25
C THR A 114 4.78 1.99 -5.46
N ARG A 115 3.98 2.33 -6.48
CA ARG A 115 4.44 3.19 -7.59
C ARG A 115 4.43 4.69 -7.28
N ASP A 116 3.76 5.11 -6.21
CA ASP A 116 3.54 6.53 -5.87
C ASP A 116 4.18 6.91 -4.51
N PRO A 117 5.51 6.99 -4.40
CA PRO A 117 6.19 7.08 -3.09
C PRO A 117 6.18 8.45 -2.42
N SER A 118 5.79 9.52 -3.13
CA SER A 118 5.97 10.91 -2.68
C SER A 118 5.34 11.19 -1.30
N GLY A 119 4.12 10.69 -1.08
CA GLY A 119 3.40 10.85 0.19
C GLY A 119 4.12 10.14 1.33
N TYR A 120 4.45 8.87 1.14
CA TYR A 120 5.15 8.06 2.15
C TYR A 120 6.52 8.65 2.50
N ARG A 121 7.35 9.03 1.52
CA ARG A 121 8.66 9.66 1.76
C ARG A 121 8.55 10.92 2.62
N THR A 122 7.50 11.70 2.41
CA THR A 122 7.32 12.99 3.09
C THR A 122 6.89 12.82 4.54
N TYR A 123 6.00 11.85 4.82
CA TYR A 123 5.32 11.73 6.12
C TYR A 123 5.80 10.55 6.96
N PHE A 124 6.45 9.57 6.35
CA PHE A 124 6.98 8.35 6.97
C PHE A 124 8.39 8.05 6.45
N PRO A 125 9.38 8.97 6.64
CA PRO A 125 10.71 8.83 6.06
C PRO A 125 11.53 7.63 6.59
N GLU A 126 11.09 7.04 7.71
CA GLU A 126 11.69 5.85 8.31
C GLU A 126 11.19 4.54 7.67
N VAL A 127 10.11 4.60 6.90
CA VAL A 127 9.56 3.44 6.19
C VAL A 127 10.34 3.23 4.90
N GLU A 128 10.93 2.04 4.75
CA GLU A 128 11.60 1.66 3.51
C GLU A 128 10.57 1.41 2.40
N LEU A 129 10.83 1.97 1.23
CA LEU A 129 9.92 1.93 0.08
C LEU A 129 10.55 1.15 -1.09
N ILE A 130 9.77 0.21 -1.62
CA ILE A 130 10.05 -0.48 -2.88
C ILE A 130 9.25 0.24 -3.96
N THR A 131 9.96 0.84 -4.93
CA THR A 131 9.38 1.71 -5.95
C THR A 131 10.06 1.45 -7.29
N PRO A 132 9.49 1.92 -8.42
CA PRO A 132 10.15 1.80 -9.72
C PRO A 132 11.54 2.43 -9.80
N GLU A 133 11.84 3.37 -8.90
CA GLU A 133 13.15 4.03 -8.84
C GLU A 133 14.18 3.22 -8.04
N THR A 134 13.74 2.45 -7.04
CA THR A 134 14.61 1.67 -6.15
C THR A 134 14.70 0.20 -6.56
N SER A 135 13.77 -0.27 -7.39
CA SER A 135 13.71 -1.62 -7.96
C SER A 135 13.19 -1.53 -9.41
N PRO A 136 14.03 -1.08 -10.36
CA PRO A 136 13.65 -0.84 -11.75
C PRO A 136 13.47 -2.12 -12.59
#